data_AF-A0A7J4DU65-F1
#
_entry.id   AF-A0A7J4DU65-F1
#
_cell.length_a   1.000
_cell.length_b   1.000
_cell.length_c   1.000
_cell.angle_alpha   90.00
_cell.angle_beta   90.00
_cell.angle_gamma   90.00
#
_symmetry.space_group_name_H-M   'P 1'
#
loop_
_entity.id
_entity.type
_entity.pdbx_description
1 polymer ?
#
loop_
_entity_poly.entity_id
_entity_poly.type
_entity_poly.pdbx_seq_one_letter_code
_entity_poly.pdbx_strand_id
1 'polypeptide(L)'
;MNIDDFDLFDTHIHLSATEFNSSRLDILNYLKISKTLVFNVSETLNDSKITVELSNSNDNLLSFVGIHPKYSQSNLEEFDVFFKDNLDFIDGIGEIGLDKTYIERGIDFENQIITFKHMLQLAEKSKLPVSIHSRDATQEVLDILESYNIPCIMLHWFSGNEYQLKKILNSEILVSFGPALVYSKSLQKLAKLSHPESTIVETDGPV
;
A
#
# COMPACT_ATOMS: atom_id res chain seq x y z
N MET A 1 0.39 11.72 -16.58
CA MET A 1 0.64 10.33 -17.01
C MET A 1 -0.52 9.86 -17.88
N ASN A 2 -0.27 9.14 -18.98
CA ASN A 2 -1.33 8.48 -19.76
C ASN A 2 -1.30 6.98 -19.44
N ILE A 3 -2.44 6.42 -19.00
CA ILE A 3 -2.50 5.02 -18.55
C ILE A 3 -2.28 4.02 -19.69
N ASP A 4 -2.64 4.41 -20.92
CA ASP A 4 -2.50 3.58 -22.12
C ASP A 4 -1.04 3.36 -22.55
N ASP A 5 -0.08 4.04 -21.92
CA ASP A 5 1.34 3.85 -22.17
C ASP A 5 1.90 2.60 -21.46
N PHE A 6 1.12 1.98 -20.57
CA PHE A 6 1.53 0.84 -19.73
C PHE A 6 0.75 -0.44 -20.05
N ASP A 7 1.46 -1.57 -20.07
CA ASP A 7 0.91 -2.90 -20.34
C ASP A 7 0.70 -3.73 -19.06
N LEU A 8 1.43 -3.40 -17.99
CA LEU A 8 1.43 -4.12 -16.71
C LEU A 8 1.40 -3.16 -15.53
N PHE A 9 0.83 -3.62 -14.42
CA PHE A 9 0.72 -2.88 -13.18
C PHE A 9 1.20 -3.75 -12.02
N ASP A 10 2.15 -3.24 -11.24
CA ASP A 10 2.51 -3.80 -9.94
C ASP A 10 2.01 -2.84 -8.86
N THR A 11 0.94 -3.21 -8.17
CA THR A 11 0.25 -2.28 -7.25
C THR A 11 0.89 -2.18 -5.88
N HIS A 12 1.98 -2.91 -5.61
CA HIS A 12 2.69 -2.80 -4.33
C HIS A 12 4.14 -3.29 -4.44
N ILE A 13 5.11 -2.40 -4.30
CA ILE A 13 6.53 -2.73 -4.22
C ILE A 13 7.31 -1.71 -3.38
N HIS A 14 8.29 -2.15 -2.61
CA HIS A 14 9.14 -1.30 -1.76
C HIS A 14 10.49 -0.99 -2.43
N LEU A 15 10.53 -0.21 -3.53
CA LEU A 15 11.79 0.07 -4.24
C LEU A 15 12.79 0.91 -3.43
N SER A 16 12.34 1.59 -2.37
CA SER A 16 13.20 2.27 -1.40
C SER A 16 13.99 1.29 -0.53
N ALA A 17 13.59 0.01 -0.46
CA ALA A 17 14.25 -1.00 0.36
C ALA A 17 15.73 -1.16 -0.03
N THR A 18 16.56 -1.38 0.98
CA THR A 18 18.02 -1.46 0.82
C THR A 18 18.47 -2.70 0.04
N GLU A 19 17.65 -3.74 0.07
CA GLU A 19 17.78 -5.01 -0.63
C GLU A 19 17.85 -4.81 -2.14
N PHE A 20 17.21 -3.75 -2.66
CA PHE A 20 17.26 -3.39 -4.06
C PHE A 20 18.43 -2.47 -4.44
N ASN A 21 19.28 -2.02 -3.51
CA ASN A 21 20.32 -1.03 -3.83
C ASN A 21 21.23 -1.42 -5.00
N SER A 22 21.59 -2.70 -5.12
CA SER A 22 22.45 -3.19 -6.21
C SER A 22 21.72 -3.43 -7.52
N SER A 23 20.39 -3.65 -7.49
CA SER A 23 19.56 -4.01 -8.65
C SER A 23 18.57 -2.92 -9.07
N ARG A 24 18.44 -1.82 -8.31
CA ARG A 24 17.42 -0.79 -8.52
C ARG A 24 17.48 -0.21 -9.93
N LEU A 25 18.67 0.11 -10.43
CA LEU A 25 18.82 0.63 -11.79
C LEU A 25 18.35 -0.38 -12.85
N ASP A 26 18.65 -1.66 -12.66
CA ASP A 26 18.21 -2.72 -13.57
C ASP A 26 16.69 -2.89 -13.51
N ILE A 27 16.09 -2.82 -12.31
CA ILE A 27 14.64 -2.85 -12.13
C ILE A 27 13.99 -1.67 -12.85
N LEU A 28 14.46 -0.43 -12.62
CA LEU A 28 13.91 0.76 -13.28
C LEU A 28 14.02 0.70 -14.81
N ASN A 29 15.13 0.17 -15.33
CA ASN A 29 15.28 -0.06 -16.77
C ASN A 29 14.32 -1.13 -17.27
N TYR A 30 14.12 -2.20 -16.50
CA TYR A 30 13.17 -3.26 -16.84
C TYR A 30 11.74 -2.70 -16.92
N LEU A 31 11.29 -1.93 -15.91
CA LEU A 31 9.95 -1.31 -15.89
C LEU A 31 9.68 -0.47 -17.14
N LYS A 32 10.68 0.28 -17.63
CA LYS A 32 10.59 1.06 -18.87
C LYS A 32 10.40 0.17 -20.09
N ILE A 33 11.20 -0.89 -20.21
CA ILE A 33 11.17 -1.81 -21.36
C ILE A 33 9.86 -2.63 -21.37
N SER A 34 9.41 -3.09 -20.20
CA SER A 34 8.19 -3.87 -20.03
C SER A 34 6.93 -3.02 -19.96
N LYS A 35 7.06 -1.68 -20.02
CA LYS A 35 5.97 -0.72 -19.85
C LYS A 35 5.13 -1.02 -18.62
N THR A 36 5.79 -1.26 -17.49
CA THR A 36 5.15 -1.57 -16.23
C THR A 36 5.05 -0.31 -15.38
N LEU A 37 3.84 0.04 -14.94
CA LEU A 37 3.62 1.06 -13.91
C LEU A 37 3.66 0.39 -12.55
N VAL A 38 4.35 0.98 -11.59
CA VAL A 38 4.45 0.40 -10.23
C VAL A 38 4.10 1.42 -9.17
N PHE A 39 3.50 0.93 -8.10
CA PHE A 39 3.11 1.72 -6.94
C PHE A 39 4.22 1.52 -5.91
N ASN A 40 5.15 2.46 -5.88
CA ASN A 40 6.29 2.41 -4.98
C ASN A 40 5.83 2.88 -3.60
N VAL A 41 5.77 1.97 -2.64
CA VAL A 41 5.20 2.19 -1.31
C VAL A 41 6.29 2.29 -0.24
N SER A 42 6.09 3.18 0.73
CA SER A 42 7.03 3.37 1.84
C SER A 42 6.48 2.84 3.16
N GLU A 43 7.36 2.34 4.04
CA GLU A 43 6.96 1.95 5.41
C GLU A 43 7.26 3.02 6.47
N THR A 44 8.20 3.92 6.20
CA THR A 44 8.67 4.94 7.15
C THR A 44 8.86 6.29 6.47
N LEU A 45 8.98 7.36 7.26
CA LEU A 45 9.33 8.70 6.75
C LEU A 45 10.64 8.72 5.93
N ASN A 46 11.65 7.95 6.34
CA ASN A 46 12.91 7.90 5.59
C ASN A 46 12.69 7.22 4.22
N ASP A 47 11.93 6.14 4.21
CA ASP A 47 11.57 5.44 2.98
C ASP A 47 10.69 6.32 2.09
N SER A 48 9.78 7.12 2.67
CA SER A 48 8.94 8.07 1.94
C SER A 48 9.77 9.11 1.19
N LYS A 49 10.84 9.64 1.81
CA LYS A 49 11.76 10.60 1.16
C LYS A 49 12.42 9.98 -0.08
N ILE A 50 12.90 8.74 0.04
CA ILE A 50 13.51 8.00 -1.09
C ILE A 50 12.45 7.66 -2.15
N THR A 51 11.25 7.30 -1.73
CA THR A 51 10.12 6.94 -2.61
C THR A 51 9.73 8.11 -3.50
N VAL A 52 9.61 9.31 -2.94
CA VAL A 52 9.34 10.55 -3.70
C VAL A 52 10.48 10.85 -4.68
N GLU A 53 11.74 10.74 -4.24
CA GLU A 53 12.91 10.98 -5.11
C GLU A 53 12.95 10.02 -6.31
N LEU A 54 12.73 8.73 -6.07
CA LEU A 54 12.70 7.71 -7.12
C LEU A 54 11.54 7.95 -8.10
N SER A 55 10.37 8.28 -7.58
CA SER A 55 9.16 8.43 -8.42
C SER A 55 9.18 9.71 -9.25
N ASN A 56 9.68 10.81 -8.68
CA ASN A 56 9.85 12.06 -9.41
C ASN A 56 10.91 11.98 -10.53
N SER A 57 11.79 10.98 -10.49
CA SER A 57 12.82 10.76 -11.53
C SER A 57 12.45 9.67 -12.54
N ASN A 58 11.29 9.00 -12.40
CA ASN A 58 10.89 7.88 -13.25
C ASN A 58 9.36 7.83 -13.48
N ASP A 59 8.94 8.03 -14.73
CA ASP A 59 7.51 8.03 -15.12
C ASP A 59 6.78 6.68 -14.91
N ASN A 60 7.51 5.60 -14.65
CA ASN A 60 6.96 4.27 -14.37
C ASN A 60 6.58 4.06 -12.90
N LEU A 61 6.79 5.04 -12.01
CA LEU A 61 6.52 4.90 -10.59
C LEU A 61 5.46 5.89 -10.14
N LEU A 62 4.57 5.44 -9.28
CA LEU A 62 3.70 6.27 -8.45
C LEU A 62 4.22 6.26 -7.01
N SER A 63 4.30 7.43 -6.38
CA SER A 63 4.78 7.56 -5.00
C SER A 63 3.67 7.37 -3.99
N PHE A 64 3.73 6.28 -3.23
CA PHE A 64 2.87 6.04 -2.08
C PHE A 64 3.68 6.23 -0.80
N VAL A 65 3.29 7.20 0.03
CA VAL A 65 4.00 7.52 1.28
C VAL A 65 3.15 7.22 2.51
N GLY A 66 3.75 6.72 3.57
CA GLY A 66 3.00 6.25 4.73
C GLY A 66 3.88 5.78 5.87
N ILE A 67 3.22 5.40 6.96
CA ILE A 67 3.84 4.78 8.12
C ILE A 67 3.17 3.43 8.33
N HIS A 68 3.92 2.37 8.06
CA HIS A 68 3.47 0.99 8.24
C HIS A 68 3.26 0.70 9.74
N PRO A 69 2.27 -0.12 10.16
CA PRO A 69 1.98 -0.43 11.57
C PRO A 69 3.20 -0.85 12.41
N LYS A 70 4.21 -1.47 11.80
CA LYS A 70 5.49 -1.79 12.44
C LYS A 70 6.24 -0.55 12.98
N TYR A 71 5.96 0.63 12.44
CA TYR A 71 6.63 1.89 12.80
C TYR A 71 5.63 2.91 13.38
N SER A 72 4.52 2.44 13.95
CA SER A 72 3.44 3.28 14.52
C SER A 72 3.84 4.16 15.72
N GLN A 73 5.08 4.07 16.20
CA GLN A 73 5.66 4.97 17.21
C GLN A 73 6.43 6.15 16.60
N SER A 74 6.41 6.29 15.27
CA SER A 74 7.09 7.36 14.55
C SER A 74 6.54 8.75 14.89
N ASN A 75 7.35 9.78 14.66
CA ASN A 75 6.94 11.17 14.88
C ASN A 75 6.00 11.64 13.76
N LEU A 76 4.69 11.71 14.06
CA LEU A 76 3.67 12.15 13.11
C LEU A 76 3.82 13.62 12.71
N GLU A 77 4.33 14.49 13.59
CA GLU A 77 4.55 15.90 13.26
C GLU A 77 5.63 16.08 12.19
N GLU A 78 6.71 15.29 12.28
CA GLU A 78 7.77 15.30 11.25
C GLU A 78 7.24 14.77 9.91
N PHE A 79 6.40 13.73 9.95
CA PHE A 79 5.74 13.21 8.76
C PHE A 79 4.81 14.26 8.14
N ASP A 80 4.03 14.99 8.94
CA ASP A 80 3.12 16.03 8.45
C ASP A 80 3.85 17.17 7.74
N VAL A 81 5.01 17.59 8.27
CA VAL A 81 5.87 18.59 7.62
C VAL A 81 6.35 18.08 6.27
N PHE A 82 6.91 16.87 6.22
CA PHE A 82 7.34 16.24 4.96
C PHE A 82 6.20 16.10 3.95
N PHE A 83 5.06 15.58 4.39
CA PHE A 83 3.89 15.33 3.55
C PHE A 83 3.40 16.64 2.93
N LYS A 84 3.28 17.70 3.72
CA LYS A 84 2.87 19.02 3.24
C LYS A 84 3.86 19.60 2.23
N ASP A 85 5.16 19.49 2.48
CA ASP A 85 6.20 20.06 1.63
C ASP A 85 6.37 19.30 0.30
N ASN A 86 5.87 18.06 0.21
CA ASN A 86 6.03 17.18 -0.95
C ASN A 86 4.70 16.73 -1.57
N LEU A 87 3.57 17.34 -1.19
CA LEU A 87 2.23 16.90 -1.60
C LEU A 87 2.06 16.80 -3.12
N ASP A 88 2.67 17.71 -3.89
CA ASP A 88 2.61 17.72 -5.35
C ASP A 88 3.33 16.53 -6.02
N PHE A 89 4.12 15.76 -5.25
CA PHE A 89 4.89 14.60 -5.71
C PHE A 89 4.40 13.28 -5.09
N ILE A 90 3.25 13.30 -4.42
CA ILE A 90 2.67 12.12 -3.75
C ILE A 90 1.40 11.71 -4.49
N ASP A 91 1.38 10.48 -5.00
CA ASP A 91 0.27 9.91 -5.75
C ASP A 91 -0.71 9.12 -4.86
N GLY A 92 -0.29 8.72 -3.66
CA GLY A 92 -1.10 7.95 -2.73
C GLY A 92 -0.53 7.88 -1.31
N ILE A 93 -1.32 7.36 -0.38
CA ILE A 93 -0.90 7.13 1.01
C ILE A 93 -0.79 5.64 1.27
N GLY A 94 0.42 5.18 1.61
CA GLY A 94 0.72 3.78 1.82
C GLY A 94 2.22 3.55 2.00
N GLU A 95 2.63 2.48 2.67
CA GLU A 95 1.81 1.46 3.29
C GLU A 95 1.35 1.91 4.69
N ILE A 96 0.06 1.76 4.97
CA ILE A 96 -0.57 2.11 6.26
C ILE A 96 -1.49 0.99 6.71
N GLY A 97 -1.88 0.91 7.98
CA GLY A 97 -2.88 -0.09 8.40
C GLY A 97 -2.63 -0.68 9.76
N LEU A 98 -3.05 -1.93 9.93
CA LEU A 98 -3.07 -2.62 11.23
C LEU A 98 -2.50 -4.04 11.12
N ASP A 99 -1.67 -4.42 12.09
CA ASP A 99 -1.06 -5.74 12.18
C ASP A 99 -0.91 -6.16 13.66
N LYS A 100 -1.75 -7.11 14.09
CA LYS A 100 -1.72 -7.62 15.47
C LYS A 100 -0.50 -8.49 15.76
N THR A 101 0.21 -8.98 14.75
CA THR A 101 1.40 -9.83 14.94
C THR A 101 2.58 -9.04 15.52
N TYR A 102 2.57 -7.71 15.46
CA TYR A 102 3.56 -6.87 16.12
C TYR A 102 3.31 -6.63 17.61
N ILE A 103 2.15 -7.00 18.14
CA ILE A 103 1.84 -6.84 19.58
C ILE A 103 2.84 -7.63 20.43
N GLU A 104 3.11 -8.88 20.05
CA GLU A 104 4.11 -9.74 20.73
C GLU A 104 5.54 -9.20 20.58
N ARG A 105 5.77 -8.29 19.63
CA ARG A 105 7.05 -7.62 19.38
C ARG A 105 7.15 -6.26 20.07
N GLY A 106 6.19 -5.93 20.94
CA GLY A 106 6.19 -4.72 21.77
C GLY A 106 5.56 -3.49 21.10
N ILE A 107 4.89 -3.65 19.96
CA ILE A 107 4.22 -2.55 19.27
C ILE A 107 2.74 -2.55 19.65
N ASP A 108 2.38 -1.54 20.44
CA ASP A 108 1.02 -1.38 20.94
C ASP A 108 0.01 -1.19 19.79
N PHE A 109 -1.08 -1.94 19.85
CA PHE A 109 -2.13 -1.91 18.85
C PHE A 109 -2.85 -0.55 18.82
N GLU A 110 -2.98 0.13 19.96
CA GLU A 110 -3.57 1.47 20.02
C GLU A 110 -2.71 2.49 19.26
N ASN A 111 -1.38 2.41 19.34
CA ASN A 111 -0.49 3.26 18.54
C ASN A 111 -0.65 3.01 17.03
N GLN A 112 -0.86 1.74 16.62
CA GLN A 112 -1.18 1.43 15.23
C GLN A 112 -2.49 2.07 14.80
N ILE A 113 -3.55 1.99 15.63
CA ILE A 113 -4.85 2.61 15.36
C ILE A 113 -4.72 4.14 15.24
N ILE A 114 -3.98 4.78 16.14
CA ILE A 114 -3.75 6.23 16.12
C ILE A 114 -3.05 6.64 14.82
N THR A 115 -1.94 5.95 14.49
CA THR A 115 -1.17 6.23 13.27
C THR A 115 -2.00 5.98 12.01
N PHE A 116 -2.71 4.85 11.94
CA PHE A 116 -3.54 4.52 10.79
C PHE A 116 -4.64 5.56 10.57
N LYS A 117 -5.36 5.97 11.62
CA LYS A 117 -6.37 7.03 11.53
C LYS A 117 -5.77 8.37 11.10
N HIS A 118 -4.59 8.72 11.60
CA HIS A 118 -3.89 9.94 11.18
C HIS A 118 -3.57 9.92 9.68
N MET A 119 -3.06 8.80 9.16
CA MET A 119 -2.80 8.63 7.73
C MET A 119 -4.07 8.70 6.88
N LEU A 120 -5.17 8.08 7.33
CA LEU A 120 -6.47 8.18 6.64
C LEU A 120 -7.01 9.61 6.59
N GLN A 121 -6.80 10.40 7.65
CA GLN A 121 -7.17 11.82 7.65
C GLN A 121 -6.36 12.64 6.63
N LEU A 122 -5.07 12.33 6.46
CA LEU A 122 -4.27 12.95 5.40
C LEU A 122 -4.82 12.58 4.02
N ALA A 123 -5.14 11.30 3.80
CA ALA A 123 -5.66 10.80 2.53
C ALA A 123 -7.00 11.45 2.16
N GLU A 124 -7.93 11.55 3.11
CA GLU A 124 -9.24 12.15 2.89
C GLU A 124 -9.13 13.64 2.55
N LYS A 125 -8.31 14.39 3.30
CA LYS A 125 -8.11 15.84 3.09
C LYS A 125 -7.45 16.13 1.75
N SER A 126 -6.49 15.30 1.34
CA SER A 126 -5.76 15.43 0.08
C SER A 126 -6.45 14.77 -1.10
N LYS A 127 -7.52 13.99 -0.87
CA LYS A 127 -8.22 13.17 -1.87
C LYS A 127 -7.26 12.21 -2.59
N LEU A 128 -6.35 11.61 -1.84
CA LEU A 128 -5.42 10.62 -2.34
C LEU A 128 -5.93 9.19 -2.09
N PRO A 129 -5.63 8.24 -3.00
CA PRO A 129 -5.91 6.84 -2.77
C PRO A 129 -5.05 6.27 -1.63
N VAL A 130 -5.46 5.14 -1.08
CA VAL A 130 -4.72 4.46 0.00
C VAL A 130 -4.35 3.01 -0.33
N SER A 131 -3.15 2.62 0.08
CA SER A 131 -2.67 1.23 0.09
C SER A 131 -2.54 0.76 1.53
N ILE A 132 -3.34 -0.25 1.90
CA ILE A 132 -3.55 -0.64 3.29
C ILE A 132 -3.06 -2.06 3.55
N HIS A 133 -2.13 -2.17 4.50
CA HIS A 133 -1.73 -3.40 5.16
C HIS A 133 -2.80 -3.89 6.12
N SER A 134 -3.05 -5.20 6.11
CA SER A 134 -3.86 -5.82 7.16
C SER A 134 -3.42 -7.24 7.46
N ARG A 135 -3.05 -7.49 8.72
CA ARG A 135 -2.75 -8.83 9.21
C ARG A 135 -3.37 -9.10 10.57
N ASP A 136 -4.21 -10.13 10.63
CA ASP A 136 -5.05 -10.46 11.79
C ASP A 136 -5.93 -9.29 12.31
N ALA A 137 -6.13 -8.27 11.46
CA ALA A 137 -6.79 -7.01 11.80
C ALA A 137 -7.77 -6.52 10.70
N THR A 138 -8.16 -7.38 9.77
CA THR A 138 -8.96 -6.98 8.60
C THR A 138 -10.33 -6.44 8.98
N GLN A 139 -10.96 -6.99 10.02
CA GLN A 139 -12.25 -6.48 10.47
C GLN A 139 -12.11 -5.06 11.04
N GLU A 140 -11.11 -4.83 11.87
CA GLU A 140 -10.82 -3.51 12.45
C GLU A 140 -10.49 -2.47 11.39
N VAL A 141 -9.72 -2.85 10.36
CA VAL A 141 -9.46 -1.99 9.20
C VAL A 141 -10.77 -1.60 8.52
N LEU A 142 -11.63 -2.58 8.19
CA LEU A 142 -12.90 -2.31 7.51
C LEU A 142 -13.83 -1.42 8.36
N ASP A 143 -13.89 -1.65 9.67
CA ASP A 143 -14.75 -0.88 10.57
C ASP A 143 -14.25 0.58 10.73
N ILE A 144 -12.92 0.81 10.73
CA ILE A 144 -12.36 2.16 10.74
C ILE A 144 -12.66 2.88 9.43
N LEU A 145 -12.53 2.19 8.29
CA LEU A 145 -12.73 2.78 6.95
C LEU A 145 -14.16 3.29 6.72
N GLU A 146 -15.17 2.74 7.41
CA GLU A 146 -16.56 3.23 7.33
C GLU A 146 -16.72 4.71 7.72
N SER A 147 -15.75 5.26 8.45
CA SER A 147 -15.76 6.66 8.90
C SER A 147 -15.02 7.62 7.95
N TYR A 148 -14.50 7.15 6.81
CA TYR A 148 -13.69 7.96 5.89
C TYR A 148 -14.23 7.90 4.47
N ASN A 149 -14.13 9.02 3.76
CA ASN A 149 -14.49 9.15 2.35
C ASN A 149 -13.24 9.26 1.47
N ILE A 150 -12.58 8.13 1.22
CA ILE A 150 -11.36 8.03 0.40
C ILE A 150 -11.73 7.65 -1.04
N PRO A 151 -11.17 8.30 -2.07
CA PRO A 151 -11.57 8.06 -3.47
C PRO A 151 -11.29 6.65 -3.97
N CYS A 152 -10.24 5.99 -3.46
CA CYS A 152 -9.91 4.61 -3.80
C CYS A 152 -9.15 3.97 -2.64
N ILE A 153 -9.55 2.77 -2.26
CA ILE A 153 -8.96 2.01 -1.16
C ILE A 153 -8.51 0.66 -1.71
N MET A 154 -7.23 0.36 -1.51
CA MET A 154 -6.65 -0.96 -1.80
C MET A 154 -6.27 -1.64 -0.50
N LEU A 155 -6.79 -2.85 -0.28
CA LEU A 155 -6.27 -3.78 0.73
C LEU A 155 -5.17 -4.62 0.08
N HIS A 156 -3.92 -4.25 0.39
CA HIS A 156 -2.72 -4.95 -0.01
C HIS A 156 -2.73 -6.40 0.50
N TRP A 157 -2.26 -7.33 -0.33
CA TRP A 157 -2.08 -8.74 -0.03
C TRP A 157 -3.23 -9.35 0.80
N PHE A 158 -4.44 -9.27 0.26
CA PHE A 158 -5.63 -9.66 1.01
C PHE A 158 -5.56 -11.13 1.45
N SER A 159 -5.54 -11.33 2.76
CA SER A 159 -5.47 -12.65 3.42
C SER A 159 -6.61 -12.90 4.41
N GLY A 160 -7.68 -12.08 4.33
CA GLY A 160 -8.89 -12.22 5.13
C GLY A 160 -9.74 -13.44 4.75
N ASN A 161 -10.93 -13.54 5.34
CA ASN A 161 -11.85 -14.65 5.09
C ASN A 161 -12.93 -14.30 4.05
N GLU A 162 -13.73 -15.31 3.65
CA GLU A 162 -14.79 -15.13 2.65
C GLU A 162 -15.88 -14.14 3.06
N TYR A 163 -16.16 -14.02 4.37
CA TYR A 163 -17.14 -13.06 4.86
C TYR A 163 -16.64 -11.62 4.68
N GLN A 164 -15.38 -11.37 5.03
CA GLN A 164 -14.72 -10.08 4.82
C GLN A 164 -14.62 -9.75 3.33
N LEU A 165 -14.23 -10.72 2.50
CA LEU A 165 -14.19 -10.53 1.05
C LEU A 165 -15.56 -10.12 0.50
N LYS A 166 -16.65 -10.78 0.92
CA LYS A 166 -18.01 -10.38 0.50
C LYS A 166 -18.39 -8.97 0.93
N LYS A 167 -17.95 -8.51 2.12
CA LYS A 167 -18.16 -7.11 2.53
C LYS A 167 -17.42 -6.16 1.59
N ILE A 168 -16.17 -6.49 1.26
CA ILE A 168 -15.32 -5.73 0.32
C ILE A 168 -15.93 -5.66 -1.08
N LEU A 169 -16.38 -6.79 -1.65
CA LEU A 169 -16.96 -6.83 -3.00
C LEU A 169 -18.26 -6.02 -3.17
N ASN A 170 -18.94 -5.67 -2.06
CA ASN A 170 -20.11 -4.79 -2.07
C ASN A 170 -19.75 -3.31 -1.85
N SER A 171 -18.47 -2.98 -1.89
CA SER A 171 -17.92 -1.63 -1.69
C SER A 171 -16.94 -1.28 -2.82
N GLU A 172 -16.48 -0.04 -2.85
CA GLU A 172 -15.49 0.45 -3.83
C GLU A 172 -14.03 0.12 -3.43
N ILE A 173 -13.84 -0.92 -2.60
CA ILE A 173 -12.54 -1.36 -2.10
C ILE A 173 -11.96 -2.41 -3.06
N LEU A 174 -10.71 -2.21 -3.46
CA LEU A 174 -9.91 -3.17 -4.23
C LEU A 174 -9.15 -4.11 -3.30
N VAL A 175 -8.96 -5.36 -3.72
CA VAL A 175 -8.05 -6.31 -3.08
C VAL A 175 -6.95 -6.71 -4.03
N SER A 176 -5.75 -6.87 -3.51
CA SER A 176 -4.64 -7.43 -4.26
C SER A 176 -4.26 -8.82 -3.77
N PHE A 177 -3.65 -9.59 -4.67
CA PHE A 177 -3.06 -10.89 -4.35
C PHE A 177 -1.62 -10.94 -4.85
N GLY A 178 -0.68 -11.05 -3.91
CA GLY A 178 0.74 -11.22 -4.21
C GLY A 178 1.14 -12.63 -4.69
N PRO A 179 2.46 -12.90 -4.80
CA PRO A 179 3.02 -14.13 -5.35
C PRO A 179 2.55 -15.43 -4.69
N ALA A 180 2.13 -15.36 -3.42
CA ALA A 180 1.57 -16.50 -2.70
C ALA A 180 0.33 -17.11 -3.36
N LEU A 181 -0.36 -16.36 -4.23
CA LEU A 181 -1.48 -16.87 -5.03
C LEU A 181 -1.11 -18.11 -5.86
N VAL A 182 0.15 -18.24 -6.28
CA VAL A 182 0.60 -19.37 -7.13
C VAL A 182 0.53 -20.72 -6.40
N TYR A 183 0.73 -20.74 -5.08
CA TYR A 183 0.80 -21.99 -4.30
C TYR A 183 -0.22 -22.09 -3.16
N SER A 184 -0.73 -20.98 -2.65
CA SER A 184 -1.66 -20.97 -1.52
C SER A 184 -3.08 -21.32 -1.96
N LYS A 185 -3.55 -22.51 -1.59
CA LYS A 185 -4.93 -22.96 -1.88
C LYS A 185 -5.99 -22.06 -1.26
N SER A 186 -5.71 -21.46 -0.10
CA SER A 186 -6.64 -20.53 0.55
C SER A 186 -6.76 -19.23 -0.25
N LEU A 187 -5.63 -18.63 -0.68
CA LEU A 187 -5.65 -17.43 -1.51
C LEU A 187 -6.27 -17.71 -2.89
N GLN A 188 -5.98 -18.86 -3.50
CA GLN A 188 -6.63 -19.27 -4.76
C GLN A 188 -8.15 -19.41 -4.62
N LYS A 189 -8.64 -19.83 -3.45
CA LYS A 189 -10.08 -19.90 -3.18
C LYS A 189 -10.67 -18.50 -3.09
N LEU A 190 -10.02 -17.58 -2.38
CA LEU A 190 -10.46 -16.18 -2.26
C LEU A 190 -10.45 -15.47 -3.62
N ALA A 191 -9.37 -15.60 -4.39
CA ALA A 191 -9.26 -15.00 -5.74
C ALA A 191 -10.31 -15.52 -6.72
N LYS A 192 -10.80 -16.76 -6.56
CA LYS A 192 -11.93 -17.29 -7.36
C LYS A 192 -13.28 -16.72 -6.95
N LEU A 193 -13.39 -16.23 -5.73
CA LEU A 193 -14.60 -15.61 -5.20
C LEU A 193 -14.63 -14.10 -5.44
N SER A 194 -13.47 -13.47 -5.71
CA SER A 194 -13.38 -12.05 -6.05
C SER A 194 -13.77 -11.80 -7.52
N HIS A 195 -14.08 -10.54 -7.83
CA HIS A 195 -14.40 -10.11 -9.19
C HIS A 195 -13.17 -9.47 -9.84
N PRO A 196 -12.93 -9.68 -11.16
CA PRO A 196 -11.80 -9.05 -11.86
C PRO A 196 -11.78 -7.52 -11.73
N GLU A 197 -12.95 -6.88 -11.66
CA GLU A 197 -13.09 -5.42 -11.51
C GLU A 197 -12.61 -4.90 -10.14
N SER A 198 -12.58 -5.76 -9.12
CA SER A 198 -12.18 -5.42 -7.75
C SER A 198 -10.88 -6.09 -7.32
N THR A 199 -10.16 -6.72 -8.26
CA THR A 199 -8.96 -7.52 -7.98
C THR A 199 -7.78 -7.01 -8.78
N ILE A 200 -6.66 -6.77 -8.11
CA ILE A 200 -5.40 -6.31 -8.69
C ILE A 200 -4.25 -7.20 -8.25
N VAL A 201 -3.06 -6.99 -8.81
CA VAL A 201 -1.88 -7.84 -8.61
C VAL A 201 -0.68 -7.03 -8.17
N GLU A 202 0.19 -7.67 -7.41
CA GLU A 202 1.41 -7.05 -6.88
C GLU A 202 2.54 -8.06 -6.73
N THR A 203 3.74 -7.55 -6.49
CA THR A 203 4.90 -8.37 -6.14
C THR A 203 5.22 -8.34 -4.65
N ASP A 204 4.95 -7.22 -3.97
CA ASP A 204 5.38 -6.92 -2.60
C ASP A 204 6.90 -6.97 -2.39
N GLY A 205 7.70 -6.85 -3.47
CA GLY A 205 9.15 -6.98 -3.36
C GLY A 205 9.74 -6.00 -2.34
N PRO A 206 10.73 -6.41 -1.51
CA PRO A 206 11.61 -7.57 -1.68
C PRO A 206 11.25 -8.82 -0.83
N VAL A 207 10.00 -9.00 -0.36
CA VAL A 207 9.56 -10.06 0.60
C VAL A 207 10.27 -11.42 0.57
#